data_AF-A0A3E5DH76-F1
#
_entry.id   AF-A0A3E5DH76-F1
#
_cell.length_a   1.000
_cell.length_b   1.000
_cell.length_c   1.000
_cell.angle_alpha   90.00
_cell.angle_beta   90.00
_cell.angle_gamma   90.00
#
_symmetry.space_group_name_H-M   'P 1'
#
loop_
_entity.id
_entity.type
_entity.pdbx_description
1 polymer ?
#
loop_
_entity_poly.entity_id
_entity_poly.type
_entity_poly.pdbx_seq_one_letter_code
_entity_poly.pdbx_strand_id
1 'polypeptide(L)' 'MNETKTSCAPADSRNLTWDGMDWSKCEAYVRKLQARIVKAQKEGRHNKVKALQWMLTHSFYAKALAVKRVTSNKGK' A
#
# COMPACT_ATOMS: atom_id res chain seq x y z
N MET A 1 39.24 -14.87 18.00
CA MET A 1 37.94 -15.06 18.70
C MET A 1 36.89 -14.41 17.82
N ASN A 2 36.01 -15.21 17.22
CA ASN A 2 34.99 -14.73 16.29
C ASN A 2 33.74 -14.34 17.07
N GLU A 3 33.54 -13.05 17.31
CA GLU A 3 32.33 -12.53 17.93
C GLU A 3 31.23 -12.41 16.88
N THR A 4 30.32 -13.37 16.85
CA THR A 4 29.03 -13.21 16.17
C THR A 4 28.20 -12.19 16.96
N LYS A 5 28.14 -10.95 16.47
CA LYS A 5 27.21 -9.92 16.94
C LYS A 5 25.77 -10.40 16.75
N THR A 6 25.20 -10.98 17.79
CA THR A 6 23.76 -11.30 17.84
C THR A 6 23.01 -9.98 18.02
N SER A 7 22.49 -9.44 16.91
CA SER A 7 21.55 -8.31 16.93
C SER A 7 20.26 -8.72 17.65
N CYS A 8 19.80 -7.91 18.59
CA CYS A 8 18.57 -8.16 19.36
C CYS A 8 17.27 -7.97 18.54
N ALA A 9 17.37 -7.51 17.29
CA ALA A 9 16.25 -7.40 16.37
C ALA A 9 16.31 -8.55 15.36
N PRO A 10 15.19 -9.25 15.07
CA PRO A 10 15.14 -10.18 13.95
C PRO A 10 15.52 -9.39 12.70
N ALA A 11 16.62 -9.77 12.03
CA ALA A 11 16.88 -9.32 10.69
C ALA A 11 15.81 -9.97 9.80
N ASP A 12 14.66 -9.30 9.67
CA ASP A 12 13.59 -9.72 8.77
C ASP A 12 14.16 -9.62 7.36
N SER A 13 14.74 -10.72 6.86
CA SER A 13 15.38 -10.86 5.55
C SER A 13 14.38 -10.82 4.39
N ARG A 14 13.11 -10.52 4.68
CA ARG A 14 12.15 -10.09 3.67
C ARG A 14 12.64 -8.73 3.19
N ASN A 15 13.04 -8.65 1.92
CA ASN A 15 13.29 -7.40 1.19
C ASN A 15 12.01 -6.54 1.10
N LEU A 16 11.46 -6.13 2.24
CA LEU A 16 10.42 -5.13 2.44
C LEU A 16 11.06 -3.77 2.68
N THR A 17 12.26 -3.57 2.15
CA THR A 17 12.87 -2.25 2.10
C THR A 17 12.02 -1.37 1.20
N TRP A 18 11.93 -0.10 1.55
CA TRP A 18 11.17 0.91 0.81
C TRP A 18 11.49 0.92 -0.69
N ASP A 19 12.77 0.71 -1.03
CA ASP A 19 13.28 0.69 -2.40
C ASP A 19 13.08 -0.65 -3.11
N GLY A 20 12.89 -1.75 -2.37
CA GLY A 20 12.64 -3.09 -2.91
C GLY A 20 11.17 -3.42 -3.14
N MET A 21 10.25 -2.53 -2.75
CA MET A 21 8.81 -2.75 -2.92
C MET A 21 8.39 -2.62 -4.40
N ASP A 22 7.64 -3.61 -4.91
CA ASP A 22 7.01 -3.53 -6.23
C ASP A 22 5.84 -2.51 -6.22
N TRP A 23 6.19 -1.25 -6.46
CA TRP A 23 5.25 -0.15 -6.52
C TRP A 23 4.23 -0.28 -7.65
N SER A 24 4.60 -0.91 -8.77
CA SER A 24 3.70 -1.15 -9.90
C SER A 24 2.55 -2.07 -9.50
N LYS A 25 2.85 -3.12 -8.72
CA LYS A 25 1.83 -4.01 -8.15
C LYS A 25 0.92 -3.27 -7.16
N CYS A 26 1.48 -2.43 -6.29
CA CYS A 26 0.68 -1.62 -5.37
C CYS A 26 -0.29 -0.70 -6.11
N GLU A 27 0.19 0.01 -7.13
CA GLU A 27 -0.63 0.90 -7.96
C GLU A 27 -1.72 0.14 -8.73
N ALA A 28 -1.38 -1.00 -9.34
CA ALA A 28 -2.35 -1.83 -10.05
C ALA A 28 -3.48 -2.32 -9.13
N TYR A 29 -3.15 -2.71 -7.91
CA TYR A 29 -4.14 -3.11 -6.91
C TYR A 29 -5.09 -1.96 -6.53
N VAL A 30 -4.52 -0.79 -6.20
CA VAL A 30 -5.29 0.41 -5.86
C VAL A 30 -6.19 0.85 -7.03
N ARG A 31 -5.67 0.84 -8.25
CA ARG A 31 -6.42 1.19 -9.47
C ARG A 31 -7.61 0.27 -9.69
N LYS A 32 -7.44 -1.05 -9.47
CA LYS A 32 -8.55 -2.02 -9.55
C LYS A 32 -9.65 -1.71 -8.53
N LEU A 33 -9.29 -1.36 -7.29
CA LEU A 33 -10.27 -0.96 -6.28
C LEU A 33 -11.01 0.33 -6.65
N GLN A 34 -10.30 1.35 -7.13
CA GLN A 34 -10.90 2.59 -7.60
C GLN A 34 -11.86 2.36 -8.77
N ALA A 35 -11.48 1.53 -9.75
CA ALA A 35 -12.37 1.17 -10.86
C ALA A 35 -13.64 0.45 -10.38
N ARG A 36 -13.53 -0.44 -9.38
CA ARG A 36 -14.68 -1.11 -8.76
C ARG A 36 -15.60 -0.12 -8.05
N ILE A 37 -15.06 0.90 -7.38
CA ILE A 37 -15.84 1.98 -6.75
C ILE A 37 -16.63 2.73 -7.83
N VAL A 38 -15.97 3.16 -8.91
CA VAL A 38 -16.62 3.87 -10.02
C VAL A 38 -17.73 3.03 -10.64
N LYS A 39 -17.49 1.73 -10.88
CA LYS A 39 -18.52 0.82 -11.40
C LYS A 39 -19.70 0.68 -10.45
N ALA A 40 -19.46 0.46 -9.15
CA ALA A 40 -20.51 0.33 -8.16
C ALA A 40 -21.34 1.62 -8.00
N GLN A 41 -20.70 2.78 -8.13
CA GLN A 41 -21.37 4.08 -8.11
C GLN A 41 -22.30 4.25 -9.33
N LYS A 42 -21.81 3.91 -10.54
CA LYS A 42 -22.63 3.97 -11.77
C LYS A 42 -23.86 3.07 -11.71
N GLU A 43 -23.76 1.94 -11.02
CA GLU A 43 -24.87 1.00 -10.83
C GLU A 43 -25.77 1.35 -9.62
N GLY A 44 -25.55 2.49 -8.94
CA GLY A 44 -26.35 2.92 -7.78
C GLY A 44 -26.15 2.09 -6.51
N ARG A 45 -25.10 1.25 -6.43
CA ARG A 45 -24.86 0.31 -5.33
C ARG A 45 -24.11 0.97 -4.17
N HIS A 46 -24.76 1.90 -3.46
CA HIS A 46 -24.12 2.72 -2.42
C HIS A 46 -23.48 1.91 -1.28
N ASN A 47 -24.12 0.83 -0.81
CA ASN A 47 -23.54 -0.04 0.24
C ASN A 47 -22.24 -0.69 -0.22
N LYS A 48 -22.17 -1.08 -1.49
CA LYS A 48 -20.96 -1.64 -2.09
C LYS A 48 -19.86 -0.58 -2.23
N VAL A 49 -20.21 0.65 -2.58
CA VAL A 49 -19.27 1.77 -2.61
C VAL A 49 -18.63 1.98 -1.23
N LYS A 50 -19.43 2.05 -0.17
CA LYS A 50 -18.94 2.20 1.21
C LYS A 50 -17.99 1.06 1.60
N ALA A 51 -18.35 -0.19 1.32
CA ALA A 51 -17.49 -1.33 1.60
C ALA A 51 -16.16 -1.29 0.83
N LEU A 52 -16.19 -0.91 -0.45
CA LEU A 52 -14.98 -0.79 -1.28
C LEU A 52 -14.08 0.38 -0.83
N GLN A 53 -14.67 1.50 -0.43
CA GLN A 53 -13.94 2.63 0.14
C GLN A 53 -13.26 2.23 1.46
N TRP A 54 -13.96 1.52 2.34
CA TRP A 54 -13.39 1.01 3.58
C TRP A 54 -12.21 0.08 3.31
N MET A 55 -12.36 -0.87 2.39
CA MET A 55 -11.25 -1.75 1.98
C MET A 55 -10.06 -0.97 1.41
N LEU A 56 -10.32 0.08 0.61
CA LEU A 56 -9.26 0.92 0.05
C LEU A 56 -8.49 1.65 1.15
N THR A 57 -9.16 2.26 2.13
CA THR A 57 -8.50 3.02 3.21
C THR A 57 -7.76 2.11 4.19
N HIS A 58 -8.21 0.86 4.35
CA HIS A 58 -7.59 -0.11 5.25
C HIS A 58 -6.51 -0.97 4.58
N SER A 59 -6.34 -0.88 3.25
CA SER A 59 -5.34 -1.66 2.51
C SER A 59 -3.91 -1.18 2.75
N PHE A 60 -2.99 -2.11 2.97
CA PHE A 60 -1.55 -1.85 3.07
C PHE A 60 -1.00 -1.11 1.83
N TYR A 61 -1.32 -1.59 0.62
CA TYR A 61 -0.81 -0.99 -0.62
C TYR A 61 -1.29 0.45 -0.84
N ALA A 62 -2.53 0.75 -0.43
CA ALA A 62 -3.06 2.10 -0.51
C ALA A 62 -2.34 3.05 0.46
N LYS A 63 -2.10 2.60 1.70
CA LYS A 63 -1.35 3.36 2.71
C LYS A 63 0.10 3.57 2.29
N ALA A 64 0.78 2.52 1.83
CA ALA A 64 2.17 2.61 1.34
C ALA A 64 2.29 3.61 0.19
N LEU A 65 1.37 3.56 -0.78
CA LEU A 65 1.35 4.50 -1.91
C LEU A 65 1.08 5.94 -1.48
N ALA A 66 0.21 6.14 -0.47
CA ALA A 66 -0.04 7.46 0.09
C ALA A 66 1.21 8.05 0.74
N VAL A 67 1.91 7.26 1.57
CA VAL A 67 3.19 7.67 2.17
C VAL A 67 4.21 7.98 1.08
N LYS A 68 4.32 7.14 0.04
CA LYS A 68 5.26 7.37 -1.07
C LYS A 68 5.03 8.67 -1.79
N ARG A 69 3.76 9.03 -2.03
CA ARG A 69 3.42 10.30 -2.66
C ARG A 69 3.84 11.49 -1.80
N VAL A 70 3.65 11.41 -0.49
CA VAL A 70 4.03 12.47 0.45
C VAL A 70 5.55 12.60 0.55
N THR A 71 6.27 11.49 0.70
CA THR A 71 7.74 11.50 0.84
C THR A 71 8.47 11.86 -0.44
N SER A 72 7.89 11.56 -1.62
CA SER A 72 8.43 11.97 -2.91
C SER A 72 8.10 13.41 -3.27
N ASN A 73 7.17 14.06 -2.57
CA ASN A 73 6.83 15.45 -2.84
C ASN A 73 7.86 16.36 -2.16
N LYS A 74 8.69 17.04 -2.95
CA LYS A 74 9.73 17.95 -2.44
C LYS A 74 9.18 19.27 -1.88
N GLY A 75 7.86 19.47 -1.92
CA GLY A 75 7.26 20.76 -1.63
C GLY A 75 7.62 21.79 -2.71
N LYS A 76 6.90 22.91 -2.73
CA LYS A 76 7.38 24.16 -3.31
C LYS A 76 7.79 25.06 -2.16
#